data_AF-A0A9E7N7V5-F1
#
_entry.id   AF-A0A9E7N7V5-F1
#
_cell.length_a   1.000
_cell.length_b   1.000
_cell.length_c   1.000
_cell.angle_alpha   90.00
_cell.angle_beta   90.00
_cell.angle_gamma   90.00
#
_symmetry.space_group_name_H-M   'P 1'
#
loop_
_entity.id
_entity.type
_entity.pdbx_description
1 polymer ?
#
loop_
_entity_poly.entity_id
_entity_poly.type
_entity_poly.pdbx_seq_one_letter_code
_entity_poly.pdbx_strand_id
1 'polypeptide(L)'
;MDIDTHAEDLASDLGVDKEEVKADLQNLLEYSVPLEEATQSLRRKYGDGSSGGSSGTPSARDVGDITPDDGSVTVTGVVLSAGERSIRYQGSDHVIVEGELADETGVIDFTAWEDFGLSPGDTITAGNAGVREWDGEPELNLGESTSLSFLEEPLEIPYEVGGDANLADLRTGDRAKTIEVAVLECEERTINGRDGETEILSGVFGDESGRLPFTNWDPVPEIEEGASIRIENAYIREFRGVPEVNVSEFSTVTALETDVDVGSDAPRLPIGEAVATGGVYDVELVGNLLAVRDGSGLIQRCPECNRVVQKGQCRTHGNVDGVDDLRVKAILDDGTGAVTVVLDDELTEEVYGGDLEDAKDEAREAMDQEAVADTIRENVVGTEYRVRGHLSVDEYGANLDASTFEESDDDPVERAKTLLDGRDRGTEVDA
;
A
#
# COMPACT_ATOMS: atom_id res chain seq x y z
N MET A 1 38.40 25.67 7.66
CA MET A 1 39.20 26.42 6.66
C MET A 1 38.39 27.63 6.25
N ASP A 2 39.03 28.72 5.85
CA ASP A 2 38.35 29.94 5.42
C ASP A 2 37.78 29.74 4.00
N ILE A 3 36.58 30.25 3.72
CA ILE A 3 35.92 30.22 2.39
C ILE A 3 36.87 30.82 1.34
N ASP A 4 37.66 31.83 1.74
CA ASP A 4 38.68 32.44 0.87
C ASP A 4 39.77 31.48 0.41
N THR A 5 40.13 30.49 1.22
CA THR A 5 41.13 29.46 0.87
C THR A 5 40.55 28.47 -0.14
N HIS A 6 39.33 27.98 0.09
CA HIS A 6 38.67 27.06 -0.85
C HIS A 6 38.36 27.71 -2.20
N ALA A 7 37.92 28.97 -2.21
CA ALA A 7 37.71 29.71 -3.45
C ALA A 7 39.02 29.94 -4.22
N GLU A 8 40.14 30.18 -3.53
CA GLU A 8 41.46 30.34 -4.16
C GLU A 8 41.99 29.04 -4.77
N ASP A 9 41.90 27.94 -4.03
CA ASP A 9 42.31 26.62 -4.50
C ASP A 9 41.49 26.21 -5.73
N LEU A 10 40.15 26.40 -5.66
CA LEU A 10 39.24 26.03 -6.74
C LEU A 10 39.40 26.90 -7.99
N ALA A 11 39.58 28.21 -7.83
CA ALA A 11 39.84 29.13 -8.93
C ALA A 11 41.18 28.83 -9.62
N SER A 12 42.20 28.50 -8.83
CA SER A 12 43.52 28.09 -9.34
C SER A 12 43.45 26.78 -10.12
N ASP A 13 42.71 25.79 -9.62
CA ASP A 13 42.54 24.48 -10.26
C ASP A 13 41.78 24.57 -11.60
N LEU A 14 40.76 25.42 -11.67
CA LEU A 14 39.85 25.53 -12.83
C LEU A 14 40.24 26.64 -13.82
N GLY A 15 41.20 27.49 -13.47
CA GLY A 15 41.67 28.59 -14.32
C GLY A 15 40.65 29.72 -14.49
N VAL A 16 39.82 29.96 -13.48
CA VAL A 16 38.73 30.95 -13.47
C VAL A 16 38.98 32.05 -12.44
N ASP A 17 38.15 33.10 -12.44
CA ASP A 17 38.32 34.23 -11.53
C ASP A 17 37.97 33.86 -10.08
N LYS A 18 38.84 34.24 -9.13
CA LYS A 18 38.65 33.95 -7.70
C LYS A 18 37.44 34.66 -7.11
N GLU A 19 37.17 35.92 -7.49
CA GLU A 19 36.04 36.66 -6.94
C GLU A 19 34.71 36.08 -7.44
N GLU A 20 34.67 35.63 -8.70
CA GLU A 20 33.52 34.93 -9.29
C GLU A 20 33.24 33.60 -8.58
N VAL A 21 34.27 32.74 -8.43
CA VAL A 21 34.14 31.47 -7.70
C VAL A 21 33.75 31.69 -6.24
N LYS A 22 34.32 32.71 -5.58
CA LYS A 22 33.98 33.03 -4.19
C LYS A 22 32.52 33.48 -4.07
N ALA A 23 32.03 34.32 -4.97
CA ALA A 23 30.64 34.79 -4.95
C ALA A 23 29.66 33.62 -5.17
N ASP A 24 29.95 32.74 -6.13
CA ASP A 24 29.12 31.56 -6.38
C ASP A 24 29.16 30.56 -5.22
N LEU A 25 30.35 30.33 -4.62
CA LEU A 25 30.50 29.47 -3.45
C LEU A 25 29.74 30.03 -2.25
N GLN A 26 29.81 31.34 -2.02
CA GLN A 26 29.03 32.02 -0.99
C GLN A 26 27.54 31.90 -1.24
N ASN A 27 27.10 32.00 -2.50
CA ASN A 27 25.70 31.83 -2.85
C ASN A 27 25.20 30.41 -2.59
N LEU A 28 25.95 29.37 -2.98
CA LEU A 28 25.56 27.98 -2.68
C LEU A 28 25.47 27.71 -1.17
N LEU A 29 26.41 28.24 -0.39
CA LEU A 29 26.38 28.14 1.07
C LEU A 29 25.20 28.90 1.70
N GLU A 30 24.76 30.01 1.11
CA GLU A 30 23.59 30.77 1.56
C GLU A 30 22.29 29.97 1.46
N TYR A 31 22.21 29.07 0.48
CA TYR A 31 21.08 28.14 0.32
C TYR A 31 21.37 26.77 0.94
N SER A 32 22.27 26.75 1.91
CA SER A 32 22.55 25.58 2.74
C SER A 32 23.07 24.37 1.93
N VAL A 33 23.76 24.58 0.81
CA VAL A 33 24.50 23.50 0.13
C VAL A 33 25.79 23.24 0.94
N PRO A 34 26.10 22.00 1.35
CA PRO A 34 27.37 21.68 2.02
C PRO A 34 28.58 22.09 1.18
N LEU A 35 29.65 22.54 1.84
CA LEU A 35 30.84 23.11 1.19
C LEU A 35 31.49 22.18 0.16
N GLU A 36 31.52 20.87 0.41
CA GLU A 36 32.07 19.87 -0.52
C GLU A 36 31.21 19.76 -1.78
N GLU A 37 29.88 19.66 -1.64
CA GLU A 37 28.95 19.62 -2.77
C GLU A 37 28.96 20.95 -3.54
N ALA A 38 29.03 22.08 -2.85
CA ALA A 38 29.14 23.38 -3.47
C ALA A 38 30.42 23.47 -4.32
N THR A 39 31.54 22.96 -3.80
CA THR A 39 32.81 22.85 -4.53
C THR A 39 32.67 21.94 -5.77
N GLN A 40 32.03 20.78 -5.64
CA GLN A 40 31.79 19.87 -6.76
C GLN A 40 30.86 20.48 -7.82
N SER A 41 29.81 21.20 -7.41
CA SER A 41 28.89 21.92 -8.29
C SER A 41 29.61 22.97 -9.12
N LEU A 42 30.52 23.74 -8.52
CA LEU A 42 31.35 24.70 -9.24
C LEU A 42 32.38 24.01 -10.15
N ARG A 43 32.95 22.87 -9.76
CA ARG A 43 33.79 22.06 -10.67
C ARG A 43 33.02 21.61 -11.91
N ARG A 44 31.75 21.22 -11.77
CA ARG A 44 30.89 20.87 -12.92
C ARG A 44 30.59 22.11 -13.78
N LYS A 45 30.22 23.22 -13.15
CA LYS A 45 29.90 24.49 -13.82
C LYS A 45 31.07 25.03 -14.66
N TYR A 46 32.28 25.00 -14.12
CA TYR A 46 33.47 25.60 -14.74
C TYR A 46 34.38 24.59 -15.47
N GLY A 47 34.25 23.29 -15.19
CA GLY A 47 35.19 22.26 -15.64
C GLY A 47 34.92 21.62 -17.01
N ASP A 48 33.67 21.57 -17.49
CA ASP A 48 33.34 20.76 -18.69
C ASP A 48 32.96 21.57 -19.96
N GLY A 49 33.15 22.89 -19.97
CA GLY A 49 32.93 23.74 -21.16
C GLY A 49 31.52 23.70 -21.77
N SER A 50 30.59 22.97 -21.16
CA SER A 50 29.19 22.83 -21.56
C SER A 50 28.34 23.64 -20.59
N SER A 51 27.96 24.83 -21.03
CA SER A 51 27.07 25.77 -20.34
C SER A 51 25.61 25.28 -20.29
N GLY A 52 25.36 24.02 -19.91
CA GLY A 52 24.05 23.37 -20.02
C GLY A 52 23.63 22.42 -18.90
N GLY A 53 24.44 22.23 -17.85
CA GLY A 53 24.02 21.48 -16.66
C GLY A 53 23.48 22.43 -15.60
N SER A 54 22.21 22.24 -15.20
CA SER A 54 21.57 23.01 -14.12
C SER A 54 22.39 22.89 -12.83
N SER A 55 23.22 23.89 -12.57
CA SER A 55 23.93 24.13 -11.31
C SER A 55 23.25 25.30 -10.59
N GLY A 56 21.91 25.32 -10.67
CA GLY A 56 21.10 26.30 -9.97
C GLY A 56 21.20 26.04 -8.48
N THR A 57 21.48 27.09 -7.73
CA THR A 57 21.35 27.10 -6.29
C THR A 57 19.96 26.60 -5.88
N PRO A 58 19.85 25.66 -4.92
CA PRO A 58 18.55 25.12 -4.50
C PRO A 58 17.62 26.25 -4.10
N SER A 59 16.46 26.38 -4.72
CA SER A 59 15.49 27.39 -4.32
C SER A 59 14.75 26.94 -3.06
N ALA A 60 14.47 27.87 -2.16
CA ALA A 60 13.49 27.65 -1.11
C ALA A 60 12.13 27.30 -1.74
N ARG A 61 11.49 26.24 -1.28
CA ARG A 61 10.19 25.75 -1.75
C ARG A 61 9.30 25.39 -0.56
N ASP A 62 8.03 25.74 -0.67
CA ASP A 62 7.00 25.24 0.22
C ASP A 62 6.70 23.78 -0.15
N VAL A 63 6.39 22.94 0.83
CA VAL A 63 6.22 21.49 0.67
C VAL A 63 5.18 21.16 -0.42
N GLY A 64 4.02 21.83 -0.39
CA GLY A 64 2.92 21.61 -1.33
C GLY A 64 3.18 22.08 -2.76
N ASP A 65 4.26 22.83 -3.00
CA ASP A 65 4.64 23.35 -4.32
C ASP A 65 5.74 22.49 -5.00
N ILE A 66 6.23 21.45 -4.33
CA ILE A 66 7.27 20.55 -4.86
C ILE A 66 6.65 19.60 -5.88
N THR A 67 7.31 19.41 -7.01
CA THR A 67 6.88 18.56 -8.12
C THR A 67 8.00 17.60 -8.55
N PRO A 68 7.70 16.49 -9.25
CA PRO A 68 8.71 15.59 -9.77
C PRO A 68 9.72 16.22 -10.74
N ASP A 69 9.38 17.35 -11.35
CA ASP A 69 10.25 18.12 -12.24
C ASP A 69 11.28 18.99 -11.49
N ASP A 70 11.14 19.13 -10.17
CA ASP A 70 12.09 19.86 -9.35
C ASP A 70 13.44 19.12 -9.21
N GLY A 71 14.52 19.89 -9.11
CA GLY A 71 15.86 19.37 -8.85
C GLY A 71 16.13 19.24 -7.35
N SER A 72 17.17 19.90 -6.87
CA SER A 72 17.37 20.04 -5.42
C SER A 72 16.67 21.29 -4.88
N VAL A 73 16.02 21.15 -3.73
CA VAL A 73 15.24 22.22 -3.07
C VAL A 73 15.77 22.45 -1.65
N THR A 74 15.45 23.62 -1.10
CA THR A 74 15.58 23.87 0.34
C THR A 74 14.18 23.97 0.92
N VAL A 75 13.86 23.16 1.91
CA VAL A 75 12.52 23.07 2.50
C VAL A 75 12.61 23.17 4.02
N THR A 76 11.62 23.83 4.63
CA THR A 76 11.48 23.94 6.09
C THR A 76 10.14 23.34 6.48
N GLY A 77 10.15 22.39 7.40
CA GLY A 77 8.94 21.69 7.82
C GLY A 77 9.13 20.93 9.12
N VAL A 78 8.05 20.31 9.57
CA VAL A 78 7.99 19.45 10.75
C VAL A 78 7.98 17.99 10.28
N VAL A 79 8.85 17.17 10.85
CA VAL A 79 8.87 15.73 10.63
C VAL A 79 7.61 15.14 11.26
N LEU A 80 6.71 14.57 10.46
CA LEU A 80 5.51 13.90 10.95
C LEU A 80 5.85 12.50 11.42
N SER A 81 6.55 11.73 10.59
CA SER A 81 6.96 10.35 10.86
C SER A 81 8.41 10.14 10.43
N ALA A 82 9.11 9.22 11.09
CA ALA A 82 10.46 8.81 10.73
C ALA A 82 10.70 7.39 11.23
N GLY A 83 10.99 6.47 10.31
CA GLY A 83 11.13 5.04 10.58
C GLY A 83 12.29 4.43 9.82
N GLU A 84 12.98 3.48 10.44
CA GLU A 84 14.10 2.79 9.81
C GLU A 84 13.64 1.58 9.02
N ARG A 85 14.37 1.27 7.94
CA ARG A 85 14.25 0.00 7.23
C ARG A 85 15.55 -0.41 6.58
N SER A 86 15.71 -1.71 6.39
CA SER A 86 16.77 -2.26 5.55
C SER A 86 16.33 -2.32 4.08
N ILE A 87 17.17 -1.83 3.18
CA ILE A 87 17.04 -1.99 1.74
C ILE A 87 18.31 -2.61 1.17
N ARG A 88 18.14 -3.45 0.15
CA ARG A 88 19.28 -4.02 -0.58
C ARG A 88 19.58 -3.19 -1.80
N TYR A 89 20.69 -2.46 -1.77
CA TYR A 89 21.14 -1.60 -2.85
C TYR A 89 22.53 -2.03 -3.31
N GLN A 90 22.72 -2.21 -4.63
CA GLN A 90 23.99 -2.67 -5.24
C GLN A 90 24.61 -3.95 -4.62
N GLY A 91 23.78 -4.79 -3.98
CA GLY A 91 24.19 -6.06 -3.41
C GLY A 91 24.56 -6.03 -1.93
N SER A 92 24.63 -4.84 -1.31
CA SER A 92 24.76 -4.61 0.13
C SER A 92 23.44 -4.16 0.75
N ASP A 93 23.28 -4.44 2.04
CA ASP A 93 22.16 -3.94 2.83
C ASP A 93 22.52 -2.56 3.38
N HIS A 94 21.58 -1.63 3.26
CA HIS A 94 21.67 -0.25 3.73
C HIS A 94 20.47 0.01 4.62
N VAL A 95 20.70 0.62 5.79
CA VAL A 95 19.63 1.15 6.63
C VAL A 95 19.34 2.56 6.16
N ILE A 96 18.08 2.84 5.88
CA ILE A 96 17.58 4.17 5.50
C ILE A 96 16.49 4.58 6.49
N VAL A 97 16.27 5.88 6.61
CA VAL A 97 15.13 6.45 7.34
C VAL A 97 14.12 6.95 6.32
N GLU A 98 12.87 6.53 6.43
CA GLU A 98 11.76 6.98 5.60
C GLU A 98 10.67 7.61 6.48
N GLY A 99 9.95 8.57 5.94
CA GLY A 99 8.89 9.24 6.67
C GLY A 99 8.25 10.38 5.89
N GLU A 100 7.57 11.24 6.62
CA GLU A 100 6.77 12.36 6.09
C GLU A 100 7.25 13.68 6.72
N LEU A 101 7.35 14.73 5.90
CA LEU A 101 7.68 16.11 6.29
C LEU A 101 6.52 17.02 5.88
N ALA A 102 6.12 17.94 6.74
CA ALA A 102 5.01 18.84 6.44
C ALA A 102 5.27 20.30 6.82
N ASP A 103 4.64 21.21 6.08
CA ASP A 103 4.52 22.63 6.44
C ASP A 103 3.04 23.07 6.39
N GLU A 104 2.73 24.36 6.31
CA GLU A 104 1.34 24.82 6.21
C GLU A 104 0.66 24.49 4.86
N THR A 105 1.46 24.18 3.83
CA THR A 105 1.03 24.02 2.44
C THR A 105 0.81 22.57 2.03
N GLY A 106 1.49 21.61 2.67
CA GLY A 106 1.40 20.21 2.27
C GLY A 106 2.19 19.24 3.15
N VAL A 107 2.10 17.96 2.79
CA VAL A 107 2.92 16.85 3.30
C VAL A 107 3.70 16.29 2.13
N ILE A 108 4.98 15.96 2.33
CA ILE A 108 5.81 15.28 1.36
C ILE A 108 6.57 14.13 2.01
N ASP A 109 6.65 13.06 1.27
CA ASP A 109 7.44 11.89 1.59
C ASP A 109 8.94 12.18 1.52
N PHE A 110 9.74 11.56 2.41
CA PHE A 110 11.19 11.60 2.32
C PHE A 110 11.86 10.24 2.53
N THR A 111 13.01 10.07 1.89
CA THR A 111 14.00 9.03 2.17
C THR A 111 15.33 9.67 2.53
N ALA A 112 15.87 9.34 3.70
CA ALA A 112 17.21 9.69 4.13
C ALA A 112 18.14 8.47 4.03
N TRP A 113 19.21 8.65 3.24
CA TRP A 113 20.25 7.65 3.02
C TRP A 113 21.37 7.68 4.07
N GLU A 114 21.35 8.70 4.92
CA GLU A 114 22.23 8.87 6.07
C GLU A 114 21.39 9.03 7.34
N ASP A 115 21.99 8.71 8.48
CA ASP A 115 21.40 9.00 9.78
C ASP A 115 21.58 10.49 10.12
N PHE A 116 20.48 11.24 10.02
CA PHE A 116 20.42 12.63 10.43
C PHE A 116 19.81 12.84 11.83
N GLY A 117 19.42 11.77 12.53
CA GLY A 117 18.79 11.84 13.84
C GLY A 117 17.39 12.46 13.85
N LEU A 118 16.63 12.28 12.77
CA LEU A 118 15.26 12.80 12.64
C LEU A 118 14.30 12.05 13.57
N SER A 119 13.47 12.79 14.30
CA SER A 119 12.40 12.26 15.14
C SER A 119 11.07 12.97 14.82
N PRO A 120 9.92 12.29 14.97
CA PRO A 120 8.61 12.93 14.89
C PRO A 120 8.53 14.18 15.77
N GLY A 121 8.10 15.30 15.20
CA GLY A 121 7.95 16.60 15.84
C GLY A 121 9.13 17.53 15.69
N ASP A 122 10.26 17.05 15.15
CA ASP A 122 11.40 17.91 14.86
C ASP A 122 11.03 18.92 13.77
N THR A 123 11.29 20.20 14.02
CA THR A 123 11.22 21.24 12.99
C THR A 123 12.60 21.39 12.37
N ILE A 124 12.70 21.14 11.07
CA ILE A 124 13.96 21.10 10.33
C ILE A 124 13.95 22.04 9.13
N THR A 125 15.12 22.50 8.73
CA THR A 125 15.39 22.98 7.38
C THR A 125 16.35 22.01 6.69
N ALA A 126 15.86 21.35 5.65
CA ALA A 126 16.63 20.48 4.77
C ALA A 126 17.09 21.30 3.56
N GLY A 127 18.37 21.66 3.53
CA GLY A 127 18.99 22.38 2.43
C GLY A 127 19.55 21.42 1.39
N ASN A 128 19.35 21.74 0.12
CA ASN A 128 19.80 20.90 -1.00
C ASN A 128 19.28 19.45 -0.92
N ALA A 129 18.02 19.27 -0.50
CA ALA A 129 17.33 18.00 -0.57
C ALA A 129 17.01 17.71 -2.05
N GLY A 130 17.41 16.54 -2.56
CA GLY A 130 17.05 16.15 -3.92
C GLY A 130 15.55 15.84 -4.01
N VAL A 131 14.92 16.11 -5.15
CA VAL A 131 13.56 15.64 -5.43
C VAL A 131 13.64 14.49 -6.43
N ARG A 132 12.86 13.43 -6.20
CA ARG A 132 12.71 12.29 -7.10
C ARG A 132 11.24 11.93 -7.27
N GLU A 133 10.91 11.32 -8.40
CA GLU A 133 9.56 10.76 -8.63
C GLU A 133 9.50 9.35 -8.04
N TRP A 134 8.46 9.07 -7.26
CA TRP A 134 8.12 7.74 -6.76
C TRP A 134 6.62 7.51 -6.92
N ASP A 135 6.27 6.47 -7.68
CA ASP A 135 4.87 6.15 -8.02
C ASP A 135 4.06 7.33 -8.59
N GLY A 136 4.71 8.23 -9.32
CA GLY A 136 4.11 9.43 -9.90
C GLY A 136 4.10 10.66 -8.98
N GLU A 137 4.44 10.51 -7.70
CA GLU A 137 4.46 11.58 -6.71
C GLU A 137 5.89 12.06 -6.40
N PRO A 138 6.07 13.33 -6.00
CA PRO A 138 7.37 13.85 -5.60
C PRO A 138 7.78 13.34 -4.22
N GLU A 139 9.06 13.02 -4.07
CA GLU A 139 9.65 12.56 -2.82
C GLU A 139 11.01 13.22 -2.57
N LEU A 140 11.26 13.66 -1.34
CA LEU A 140 12.53 14.21 -0.90
C LEU A 140 13.56 13.10 -0.71
N ASN A 141 14.77 13.33 -1.21
CA ASN A 141 15.88 12.43 -1.14
C ASN A 141 17.05 13.11 -0.41
N LEU A 142 17.20 12.77 0.87
CA LEU A 142 18.21 13.34 1.76
C LEU A 142 19.46 12.44 1.75
N GLY A 143 20.62 13.00 1.43
CA GLY A 143 21.87 12.24 1.40
C GLY A 143 23.09 13.10 1.74
N GLU A 144 24.30 12.64 1.41
CA GLU A 144 25.57 13.31 1.73
C GLU A 144 25.62 14.81 1.36
N SER A 145 24.89 15.19 0.31
CA SER A 145 24.82 16.56 -0.20
C SER A 145 23.73 17.42 0.46
N THR A 146 22.92 16.85 1.34
CA THR A 146 21.87 17.55 2.07
C THR A 146 22.44 18.12 3.37
N SER A 147 22.12 19.38 3.66
CA SER A 147 22.36 19.93 4.99
C SER A 147 21.07 19.90 5.80
N LEU A 148 21.17 19.57 7.08
CA LEU A 148 20.06 19.61 8.00
C LEU A 148 20.35 20.55 9.16
N SER A 149 19.36 21.37 9.49
CA SER A 149 19.38 22.23 10.67
C SER A 149 18.07 22.12 11.43
N PHE A 150 18.17 21.92 12.74
CA PHE A 150 17.02 21.82 13.63
C PHE A 150 16.69 23.20 14.20
N LEU A 151 15.40 23.54 14.18
CA LEU A 151 14.87 24.79 14.71
C LEU A 151 14.27 24.55 16.09
N GLU A 152 14.56 25.44 17.05
CA GLU A 152 14.05 25.34 18.42
C GLU A 152 12.57 25.73 18.52
N GLU A 153 12.10 26.61 17.64
CA GLU A 153 10.71 27.05 17.58
C GLU A 153 9.94 26.13 16.62
N PRO A 154 8.90 25.42 17.10
CA PRO A 154 8.14 24.52 16.25
C PRO A 154 7.32 25.31 15.22
N LEU A 155 7.25 24.81 13.99
CA LEU A 155 6.33 25.33 12.99
C LEU A 155 4.89 24.92 13.33
N GLU A 156 3.92 25.83 13.18
CA GLU A 156 2.51 25.46 13.27
C GLU A 156 2.08 24.79 11.96
N ILE A 157 1.60 23.55 12.05
CA ILE A 157 1.14 22.75 10.92
C ILE A 157 -0.29 22.25 11.17
N PRO A 158 -1.11 22.03 10.12
CA PRO A 158 -2.46 21.50 10.26
C PRO A 158 -2.51 19.96 10.35
N TYR A 159 -1.37 19.29 10.44
CA TYR A 159 -1.23 17.84 10.39
C TYR A 159 -0.83 17.27 11.76
N GLU A 160 -1.24 16.04 12.03
CA GLU A 160 -0.86 15.34 13.26
C GLU A 160 0.57 14.81 13.14
N VAL A 161 1.37 15.07 14.18
CA VAL A 161 2.72 14.52 14.31
C VAL A 161 2.62 13.10 14.85
N GLY A 162 3.31 12.18 14.19
CA GLY A 162 3.27 10.75 14.46
C GLY A 162 2.98 9.98 13.18
N GLY A 163 2.91 8.66 13.33
CA GLY A 163 2.46 7.76 12.27
C GLY A 163 1.16 7.05 12.60
N ASP A 164 0.44 7.49 13.64
CA ASP A 164 -0.77 6.83 14.13
C ASP A 164 -1.84 6.75 13.02
N ALA A 165 -2.30 5.53 12.75
CA ALA A 165 -3.31 5.26 11.73
C ALA A 165 -4.19 4.07 12.14
N ASN A 166 -5.43 4.09 11.67
CA ASN A 166 -6.29 2.90 11.73
C ASN A 166 -6.04 2.02 10.50
N LEU A 167 -6.35 0.73 10.60
CA LEU A 167 -6.14 -0.23 9.52
C LEU A 167 -6.84 0.15 8.21
N ALA A 168 -8.04 0.74 8.27
CA ALA A 168 -8.80 1.16 7.09
C ALA A 168 -8.16 2.35 6.33
N ASP A 169 -7.30 3.12 7.00
CA ASP A 169 -6.64 4.30 6.40
C ASP A 169 -5.30 3.94 5.74
N LEU A 170 -4.74 2.76 6.03
CA LEU A 170 -3.46 2.32 5.49
C LEU A 170 -3.53 2.04 3.99
N ARG A 171 -2.49 2.46 3.28
CA ARG A 171 -2.33 2.29 1.83
C ARG A 171 -0.99 1.63 1.51
N THR A 172 -0.94 0.89 0.40
CA THR A 172 0.32 0.37 -0.12
C THR A 172 1.32 1.50 -0.30
N GLY A 173 2.53 1.34 0.24
CA GLY A 173 3.57 2.36 0.20
C GLY A 173 3.72 3.14 1.50
N ASP A 174 2.71 3.15 2.37
CA ASP A 174 2.81 3.78 3.69
C ASP A 174 3.98 3.20 4.49
N ARG A 175 4.70 4.07 5.20
CA ARG A 175 5.85 3.72 6.04
C ARG A 175 5.82 4.48 7.35
N ALA A 176 6.65 4.04 8.29
CA ALA A 176 6.77 4.63 9.62
C ALA A 176 5.40 4.78 10.34
N LYS A 177 4.44 3.92 10.01
CA LYS A 177 3.10 3.96 10.60
C LYS A 177 3.12 3.31 11.98
N THR A 178 2.27 3.83 12.84
CA THR A 178 2.03 3.32 14.17
C THR A 178 0.58 2.90 14.29
N ILE A 179 0.34 1.68 14.76
CA ILE A 179 -1.01 1.10 14.81
C ILE A 179 -1.23 0.41 16.15
N GLU A 180 -2.47 0.47 16.63
CA GLU A 180 -2.93 -0.30 17.79
C GLU A 180 -3.94 -1.32 17.30
N VAL A 181 -3.61 -2.61 17.44
CA VAL A 181 -4.36 -3.70 16.82
C VAL A 181 -4.49 -4.88 17.75
N ALA A 182 -5.56 -5.64 17.57
CA ALA A 182 -5.68 -7.00 18.08
C ALA A 182 -5.14 -8.01 17.04
N VAL A 183 -4.43 -9.02 17.52
CA VAL A 183 -3.97 -10.15 16.70
C VAL A 183 -5.11 -11.17 16.59
N LEU A 184 -5.76 -11.24 15.44
CA LEU A 184 -6.92 -12.12 15.22
C LEU A 184 -6.51 -13.53 14.84
N GLU A 185 -5.46 -13.65 14.03
CA GLU A 185 -4.89 -14.91 13.57
C GLU A 185 -3.37 -14.76 13.58
N CYS A 186 -2.63 -15.80 13.97
CA CYS A 186 -1.17 -15.80 13.93
C CYS A 186 -0.64 -17.21 13.68
N GLU A 187 0.07 -17.38 12.58
CA GLU A 187 0.69 -18.64 12.18
C GLU A 187 2.19 -18.47 11.95
N GLU A 188 2.98 -19.37 12.53
CA GLU A 188 4.42 -19.46 12.25
C GLU A 188 4.66 -20.22 10.95
N ARG A 189 5.49 -19.65 10.07
CA ARG A 189 5.80 -20.23 8.76
C ARG A 189 7.28 -20.10 8.45
N THR A 190 7.84 -21.14 7.83
CA THR A 190 9.16 -21.07 7.21
C THR A 190 9.00 -20.83 5.71
N ILE A 191 9.50 -19.70 5.22
CA ILE A 191 9.52 -19.35 3.80
C ILE A 191 10.93 -19.50 3.24
N ASN A 192 11.03 -19.88 1.97
CA ASN A 192 12.30 -19.92 1.26
C ASN A 192 12.47 -18.61 0.49
N GLY A 193 13.22 -17.69 1.08
CA GLY A 193 13.59 -16.42 0.49
C GLY A 193 14.87 -16.50 -0.33
N ARG A 194 15.31 -15.34 -0.83
CA ARG A 194 16.55 -15.19 -1.59
C ARG A 194 17.79 -15.54 -0.76
N ASP A 195 17.76 -15.24 0.54
CA ASP A 195 18.88 -15.43 1.46
C ASP A 195 18.79 -16.74 2.26
N GLY A 196 17.83 -17.62 1.91
CA GLY A 196 17.64 -18.93 2.50
C GLY A 196 16.26 -19.09 3.14
N GLU A 197 16.16 -20.04 4.06
CA GLU A 197 14.96 -20.22 4.88
C GLU A 197 14.86 -19.08 5.90
N THR A 198 13.66 -18.52 6.05
CA THR A 198 13.34 -17.45 7.01
C THR A 198 12.06 -17.84 7.74
N GLU A 199 12.09 -17.76 9.07
CA GLU A 199 10.92 -17.94 9.93
C GLU A 199 10.19 -16.60 10.03
N ILE A 200 8.89 -16.61 9.77
CA ILE A 200 8.01 -15.45 9.82
C ILE A 200 6.75 -15.79 10.61
N LEU A 201 6.09 -14.76 11.15
CA LEU A 201 4.69 -14.87 11.55
C LEU A 201 3.83 -14.25 10.45
N SER A 202 2.71 -14.88 10.13
CA SER A 202 1.69 -14.29 9.25
C SER A 202 0.30 -14.50 9.83
N GLY A 203 -0.61 -13.57 9.57
CA GLY A 203 -1.97 -13.68 10.05
C GLY A 203 -2.77 -12.42 9.77
N VAL A 204 -3.68 -12.09 10.68
CA VAL A 204 -4.61 -10.96 10.51
C VAL A 204 -4.58 -10.07 11.75
N PHE A 205 -4.42 -8.77 11.52
CA PHE A 205 -4.66 -7.74 12.52
C PHE A 205 -6.06 -7.17 12.35
N GLY A 206 -6.67 -6.77 13.46
CA GLY A 206 -7.96 -6.09 13.48
C GLY A 206 -7.98 -4.92 14.44
N ASP A 207 -8.75 -3.90 14.09
CA ASP A 207 -9.13 -2.78 14.95
C ASP A 207 -10.61 -2.41 14.71
N GLU A 208 -11.08 -1.28 15.24
CA GLU A 208 -12.45 -0.83 15.05
C GLU A 208 -12.77 -0.46 13.59
N SER A 209 -11.74 -0.15 12.80
CA SER A 209 -11.87 0.32 11.42
C SER A 209 -11.90 -0.82 10.41
N GLY A 210 -11.25 -1.95 10.71
CA GLY A 210 -11.23 -3.09 9.81
C GLY A 210 -10.20 -4.15 10.15
N ARG A 211 -9.80 -4.91 9.13
CA ARG A 211 -8.84 -5.99 9.23
C ARG A 211 -7.83 -5.88 8.08
N LEU A 212 -6.58 -6.22 8.35
CA LEU A 212 -5.54 -6.35 7.32
C LEU A 212 -4.68 -7.59 7.59
N PRO A 213 -4.17 -8.24 6.53
CA PRO A 213 -3.18 -9.28 6.69
C PRO A 213 -1.88 -8.66 7.17
N PHE A 214 -1.08 -9.46 7.89
CA PHE A 214 0.26 -9.05 8.27
C PHE A 214 1.30 -10.11 7.99
N THR A 215 2.54 -9.64 7.81
CA THR A 215 3.75 -10.45 7.87
C THR A 215 4.73 -9.82 8.86
N ASN A 216 5.12 -10.58 9.89
CA ASN A 216 6.25 -10.22 10.75
C ASN A 216 7.50 -10.99 10.31
N TRP A 217 8.51 -10.24 9.88
CA TRP A 217 9.79 -10.74 9.39
C TRP A 217 10.79 -11.06 10.51
N ASP A 218 10.54 -10.58 11.72
CA ASP A 218 11.33 -10.86 12.92
C ASP A 218 10.38 -11.32 14.05
N PRO A 219 10.04 -12.62 14.12
CA PRO A 219 9.08 -13.16 15.08
C PRO A 219 9.35 -12.71 16.52
N VAL A 220 8.38 -12.01 17.13
CA VAL A 220 8.41 -11.55 18.52
C VAL A 220 7.24 -12.17 19.30
N PRO A 221 7.42 -12.51 20.59
CA PRO A 221 6.40 -13.19 21.38
C PRO A 221 5.15 -12.35 21.65
N GLU A 222 5.24 -11.02 21.54
CA GLU A 222 4.11 -10.10 21.70
C GLU A 222 3.05 -10.27 20.61
N ILE A 223 3.41 -10.79 19.43
CA ILE A 223 2.48 -11.09 18.33
C ILE A 223 1.96 -12.52 18.49
N GLU A 224 0.99 -12.70 19.36
CA GLU A 224 0.27 -13.96 19.58
C GLU A 224 -1.24 -13.76 19.41
N GLU A 225 -1.94 -14.78 18.93
CA GLU A 225 -3.40 -14.73 18.73
C GLU A 225 -4.13 -14.32 20.03
N GLY A 226 -4.99 -13.31 19.91
CA GLY A 226 -5.74 -12.70 21.02
C GLY A 226 -5.01 -11.57 21.76
N ALA A 227 -3.75 -11.27 21.44
CA ALA A 227 -3.04 -10.15 22.03
C ALA A 227 -3.52 -8.80 21.45
N SER A 228 -3.50 -7.76 22.27
CA SER A 228 -3.63 -6.36 21.84
C SER A 228 -2.27 -5.69 21.93
N ILE A 229 -1.81 -5.10 20.83
CA ILE A 229 -0.44 -4.60 20.68
C ILE A 229 -0.43 -3.23 19.99
N ARG A 230 0.56 -2.42 20.35
CA ARG A 230 0.98 -1.24 19.60
C ARG A 230 2.23 -1.60 18.80
N ILE A 231 2.19 -1.34 17.50
CA ILE A 231 3.32 -1.54 16.60
C ILE A 231 3.74 -0.16 16.09
N GLU A 232 4.97 0.22 16.38
CA GLU A 232 5.61 1.43 15.84
C GLU A 232 6.53 1.05 14.68
N ASN A 233 6.64 1.93 13.69
CA ASN A 233 7.43 1.71 12.47
C ASN A 233 7.00 0.45 11.69
N ALA A 234 5.70 0.30 11.49
CA ALA A 234 5.14 -0.61 10.50
C ALA A 234 5.23 0.01 9.10
N TYR A 235 5.36 -0.83 8.08
CA TYR A 235 5.28 -0.41 6.67
C TYR A 235 4.30 -1.28 5.91
N ILE A 236 3.72 -0.74 4.84
CA ILE A 236 2.61 -1.36 4.14
C ILE A 236 3.05 -1.75 2.74
N ARG A 237 2.87 -3.04 2.40
CA ARG A 237 3.13 -3.57 1.06
C ARG A 237 1.87 -4.15 0.47
N GLU A 238 1.83 -4.29 -0.84
CA GLU A 238 0.77 -5.04 -1.48
C GLU A 238 1.02 -6.54 -1.33
N PHE A 239 0.00 -7.26 -0.88
CA PHE A 239 -0.06 -8.71 -0.95
C PHE A 239 -1.40 -9.13 -1.56
N ARG A 240 -1.35 -9.86 -2.68
CA ARG A 240 -2.56 -10.34 -3.40
C ARG A 240 -3.57 -9.22 -3.70
N GLY A 241 -3.06 -8.04 -4.07
CA GLY A 241 -3.88 -6.90 -4.49
C GLY A 241 -4.52 -6.10 -3.35
N VAL A 242 -4.07 -6.27 -2.10
CA VAL A 242 -4.51 -5.42 -0.97
C VAL A 242 -3.32 -5.02 -0.10
N PRO A 243 -3.46 -3.96 0.71
CA PRO A 243 -2.48 -3.58 1.73
C PRO A 243 -2.21 -4.71 2.74
N GLU A 244 -0.95 -4.90 3.10
CA GLU A 244 -0.48 -5.84 4.12
C GLU A 244 0.46 -5.11 5.07
N VAL A 245 0.18 -5.23 6.37
CA VAL A 245 1.02 -4.69 7.43
C VAL A 245 2.28 -5.53 7.57
N ASN A 246 3.44 -4.92 7.41
CA ASN A 246 4.71 -5.60 7.57
C ASN A 246 5.45 -5.08 8.81
N VAL A 247 5.87 -6.02 9.66
CA VAL A 247 6.63 -5.78 10.89
C VAL A 247 8.05 -6.31 10.70
N SER A 248 9.07 -5.56 11.10
CA SER A 248 10.48 -5.93 10.88
C SER A 248 11.32 -5.76 12.15
N GLU A 249 12.62 -6.06 12.06
CA GLU A 249 13.59 -5.84 13.15
C GLU A 249 13.67 -4.36 13.62
N PHE A 250 13.22 -3.41 12.78
CA PHE A 250 13.17 -1.98 13.11
C PHE A 250 11.83 -1.54 13.71
N SER A 251 10.85 -2.44 13.75
CA SER A 251 9.55 -2.16 14.34
C SER A 251 9.60 -2.38 15.85
N THR A 252 8.94 -1.52 16.62
CA THR A 252 8.79 -1.71 18.07
C THR A 252 7.40 -2.24 18.36
N VAL A 253 7.31 -3.42 18.97
CA VAL A 253 6.05 -4.04 19.35
C VAL A 253 5.90 -4.01 20.86
N THR A 254 4.81 -3.41 21.34
CA THR A 254 4.50 -3.29 22.76
C THR A 254 3.12 -3.86 23.05
N ALA A 255 3.01 -4.77 24.01
CA ALA A 255 1.71 -5.25 24.49
C ALA A 255 0.92 -4.13 25.18
N LEU A 256 -0.37 -4.02 24.86
CA LEU A 256 -1.28 -3.07 25.47
C LEU A 256 -1.94 -3.67 26.72
N GLU A 257 -2.19 -2.83 27.73
CA GLU A 257 -2.92 -3.25 28.93
C GLU A 257 -4.44 -3.31 28.71
N THR A 258 -4.93 -2.64 27.65
CA THR A 258 -6.35 -2.57 27.28
C THR A 258 -6.55 -3.30 25.97
N ASP A 259 -7.63 -4.08 25.89
CA ASP A 259 -7.99 -4.77 24.66
C ASP A 259 -8.40 -3.76 23.58
N VAL A 260 -7.84 -3.91 22.38
CA VAL A 260 -8.27 -3.17 21.20
C VAL A 260 -9.61 -3.75 20.74
N ASP A 261 -10.61 -2.88 20.57
CA ASP A 261 -11.91 -3.31 20.04
C ASP A 261 -11.77 -3.64 18.55
N VAL A 262 -12.39 -4.75 18.14
CA VAL A 262 -12.41 -5.17 16.75
C VAL A 262 -13.85 -5.20 16.31
N GLY A 263 -14.17 -4.38 15.31
CA GLY A 263 -15.51 -4.33 14.75
C GLY A 263 -16.00 -5.72 14.34
N SER A 264 -17.23 -6.08 14.75
CA SER A 264 -17.83 -7.38 14.40
C SER A 264 -18.04 -7.54 12.88
N ASP A 265 -18.30 -6.42 12.21
CA ASP A 265 -18.74 -6.40 10.82
C ASP A 265 -17.67 -5.77 9.94
N ALA A 266 -17.50 -6.33 8.73
CA ALA A 266 -16.67 -5.69 7.72
C ALA A 266 -17.31 -4.37 7.26
N PRO A 267 -16.52 -3.36 6.85
CA PRO A 267 -17.08 -2.17 6.26
C PRO A 267 -17.95 -2.51 5.04
N ARG A 268 -19.19 -2.03 5.05
CA ARG A 268 -20.10 -2.18 3.90
C ARG A 268 -19.90 -1.00 2.95
N LEU A 269 -19.48 -1.30 1.72
CA LEU A 269 -19.18 -0.28 0.71
C LEU A 269 -20.03 -0.49 -0.55
N PRO A 270 -20.40 0.59 -1.28
CA PRO A 270 -20.81 0.49 -2.67
C PRO A 270 -19.70 -0.16 -3.50
N ILE A 271 -20.07 -1.02 -4.46
CA ILE A 271 -19.11 -1.76 -5.27
C ILE A 271 -18.19 -0.81 -6.03
N GLY A 272 -18.71 0.28 -6.60
CA GLY A 272 -17.91 1.26 -7.32
C GLY A 272 -16.88 1.97 -6.44
N GLU A 273 -17.20 2.22 -5.17
CA GLU A 273 -16.28 2.83 -4.20
C GLU A 273 -15.19 1.82 -3.79
N ALA A 274 -15.58 0.59 -3.45
CA ALA A 274 -14.64 -0.47 -3.10
C ALA A 274 -13.67 -0.80 -4.25
N VAL A 275 -14.12 -0.76 -5.50
CA VAL A 275 -13.23 -0.95 -6.67
C VAL A 275 -12.27 0.23 -6.85
N ALA A 276 -12.72 1.46 -6.55
CA ALA A 276 -11.90 2.65 -6.68
C ALA A 276 -10.74 2.72 -5.66
N THR A 277 -10.81 1.97 -4.55
CA THR A 277 -9.70 1.87 -3.59
C THR A 277 -8.52 1.05 -4.11
N GLY A 278 -8.69 0.29 -5.19
CA GLY A 278 -7.67 -0.64 -5.72
C GLY A 278 -7.64 -2.01 -5.03
N GLY A 279 -8.49 -2.23 -4.02
CA GLY A 279 -8.58 -3.47 -3.27
C GLY A 279 -8.94 -3.23 -1.81
N VAL A 280 -9.57 -4.20 -1.16
CA VAL A 280 -9.94 -4.17 0.26
C VAL A 280 -9.85 -5.60 0.82
N TYR A 281 -9.11 -5.79 1.91
CA TYR A 281 -8.91 -7.13 2.48
C TYR A 281 -10.19 -7.75 3.06
N ASP A 282 -10.98 -6.96 3.77
CA ASP A 282 -12.22 -7.39 4.41
C ASP A 282 -13.31 -6.37 4.13
N VAL A 283 -14.21 -6.70 3.20
CA VAL A 283 -15.31 -5.82 2.78
C VAL A 283 -16.61 -6.61 2.65
N GLU A 284 -17.72 -5.99 3.02
CA GLU A 284 -19.06 -6.48 2.70
C GLU A 284 -19.64 -5.72 1.51
N LEU A 285 -19.99 -6.43 0.45
CA LEU A 285 -20.67 -5.89 -0.73
C LEU A 285 -22.08 -6.45 -0.81
N VAL A 286 -23.04 -5.60 -1.18
CA VAL A 286 -24.43 -6.02 -1.39
C VAL A 286 -24.88 -5.65 -2.79
N GLY A 287 -25.31 -6.64 -3.56
CA GLY A 287 -25.71 -6.42 -4.95
C GLY A 287 -26.50 -7.57 -5.54
N ASN A 288 -27.05 -7.35 -6.74
CA ASN A 288 -27.79 -8.36 -7.47
C ASN A 288 -26.81 -9.26 -8.22
N LEU A 289 -27.02 -10.56 -8.12
CA LEU A 289 -26.22 -11.52 -8.89
C LEU A 289 -26.78 -11.62 -10.31
N LEU A 290 -26.03 -11.09 -11.27
CA LEU A 290 -26.47 -10.93 -12.66
C LEU A 290 -26.19 -12.16 -13.54
N ALA A 291 -25.10 -12.88 -13.25
CA ALA A 291 -24.68 -14.03 -14.06
C ALA A 291 -23.72 -14.95 -13.31
N VAL A 292 -23.74 -16.23 -13.68
CA VAL A 292 -22.68 -17.21 -13.37
C VAL A 292 -21.85 -17.41 -14.65
N ARG A 293 -20.53 -17.16 -14.55
CA ARG A 293 -19.56 -17.22 -15.66
C ARG A 293 -19.08 -18.64 -15.95
N ASP A 294 -18.53 -18.81 -17.15
CA ASP A 294 -17.87 -20.06 -17.57
C ASP A 294 -16.74 -20.45 -16.60
N GLY A 295 -16.56 -21.77 -16.43
CA GLY A 295 -15.62 -22.30 -15.44
C GLY A 295 -16.13 -22.18 -14.00
N SER A 296 -17.45 -22.13 -13.83
CA SER A 296 -18.17 -22.37 -12.57
C SER A 296 -18.75 -23.79 -12.54
N GLY A 297 -19.20 -24.25 -11.37
CA GLY A 297 -19.69 -25.61 -11.15
C GLY A 297 -18.54 -26.60 -10.98
N LEU A 298 -18.67 -27.78 -11.58
CA LEU A 298 -17.64 -28.82 -11.54
C LEU A 298 -16.47 -28.45 -12.44
N ILE A 299 -15.30 -28.25 -11.82
CA ILE A 299 -14.04 -27.93 -12.50
C ILE A 299 -12.98 -28.99 -12.20
N GLN A 300 -11.85 -28.89 -12.89
CA GLN A 300 -10.66 -29.69 -12.58
C GLN A 300 -9.47 -28.77 -12.32
N ARG A 301 -8.64 -29.11 -11.33
CA ARG A 301 -7.42 -28.37 -10.99
C ARG A 301 -6.17 -29.16 -11.28
N CYS A 302 -5.12 -28.42 -11.63
CA CYS A 302 -3.80 -28.98 -11.83
C CYS A 302 -3.23 -29.41 -10.47
N PRO A 303 -2.82 -30.67 -10.28
CA PRO A 303 -2.30 -31.15 -8.99
C PRO A 303 -0.98 -30.47 -8.58
N GLU A 304 -0.30 -29.79 -9.51
CA GLU A 304 0.99 -29.14 -9.25
C GLU A 304 0.88 -27.63 -8.95
N CYS A 305 -0.11 -26.92 -9.51
CA CYS A 305 -0.23 -25.46 -9.30
C CYS A 305 -1.64 -24.98 -8.97
N ASN A 306 -2.58 -25.91 -8.77
CA ASN A 306 -3.98 -25.63 -8.42
C ASN A 306 -4.77 -24.75 -9.40
N ARG A 307 -4.21 -24.44 -10.58
CA ARG A 307 -4.91 -23.71 -11.65
C ARG A 307 -5.92 -24.62 -12.35
N VAL A 308 -7.00 -24.03 -12.83
CA VAL A 308 -8.04 -24.75 -13.58
C VAL A 308 -7.46 -25.37 -14.85
N VAL A 309 -7.80 -26.62 -15.06
CA VAL A 309 -7.43 -27.44 -16.21
C VAL A 309 -8.55 -27.37 -17.24
N GLN A 310 -8.17 -27.21 -18.51
CA GLN A 310 -9.12 -27.25 -19.62
C GLN A 310 -8.77 -28.42 -20.53
N LYS A 311 -9.72 -29.35 -20.71
CA LYS A 311 -9.56 -30.53 -21.58
C LYS A 311 -8.28 -31.34 -21.27
N GLY A 312 -7.98 -31.52 -19.98
CA GLY A 312 -6.79 -32.25 -19.49
C GLY A 312 -5.47 -31.48 -19.61
N GLN A 313 -5.50 -30.17 -19.91
CA GLN A 313 -4.30 -29.35 -20.06
C GLN A 313 -4.27 -28.16 -19.09
N CYS A 314 -3.19 -28.08 -18.32
CA CYS A 314 -2.77 -26.93 -17.55
C CYS A 314 -1.91 -25.99 -18.41
N ARG A 315 -2.12 -24.67 -18.30
CA ARG A 315 -1.35 -23.66 -19.06
C ARG A 315 0.14 -23.64 -18.71
N THR A 316 0.51 -24.08 -17.51
CA THR A 316 1.90 -24.10 -17.03
C THR A 316 2.56 -25.46 -17.23
N HIS A 317 1.89 -26.54 -16.83
CA HIS A 317 2.49 -27.89 -16.77
C HIS A 317 2.10 -28.79 -17.94
N GLY A 318 1.30 -28.30 -18.89
CA GLY A 318 0.87 -29.08 -20.04
C GLY A 318 -0.18 -30.12 -19.66
N ASN A 319 -0.05 -31.35 -20.16
CA ASN A 319 -1.03 -32.40 -19.88
C ASN A 319 -0.91 -32.87 -18.43
N VAL A 320 -2.03 -32.85 -17.72
CA VAL A 320 -2.12 -33.25 -16.32
C VAL A 320 -3.41 -34.03 -16.09
N ASP A 321 -3.37 -34.97 -15.15
CA ASP A 321 -4.57 -35.62 -14.62
C ASP A 321 -5.20 -34.67 -13.59
N GLY A 322 -6.26 -33.97 -14.00
CA GLY A 322 -6.92 -32.97 -13.17
C GLY A 322 -7.60 -33.59 -11.95
N VAL A 323 -7.58 -32.86 -10.84
CA VAL A 323 -8.33 -33.18 -9.62
C VAL A 323 -9.67 -32.46 -9.67
N ASP A 324 -10.77 -33.19 -9.56
CA ASP A 324 -12.12 -32.60 -9.55
C ASP A 324 -12.29 -31.66 -8.35
N ASP A 325 -12.97 -30.53 -8.56
CA ASP A 325 -13.21 -29.49 -7.57
C ASP A 325 -14.47 -28.69 -7.92
N LEU A 326 -14.99 -27.93 -6.96
CA LEU A 326 -16.12 -27.02 -7.14
C LEU A 326 -15.68 -25.56 -7.04
N ARG A 327 -16.28 -24.71 -7.86
CA ARG A 327 -16.08 -23.25 -7.78
C ARG A 327 -17.23 -22.52 -8.45
N VAL A 328 -17.59 -21.34 -7.95
CA VAL A 328 -18.45 -20.40 -8.69
C VAL A 328 -17.70 -19.12 -9.01
N LYS A 329 -17.93 -18.59 -10.22
CA LYS A 329 -17.60 -17.22 -10.61
C LYS A 329 -18.89 -16.49 -10.96
N ALA A 330 -19.38 -15.66 -10.06
CA ALA A 330 -20.61 -14.91 -10.22
C ALA A 330 -20.33 -13.41 -10.47
N ILE A 331 -21.27 -12.71 -11.09
CA ILE A 331 -21.19 -11.26 -11.28
C ILE A 331 -22.17 -10.59 -10.35
N LEU A 332 -21.65 -9.80 -9.41
CA LEU A 332 -22.41 -9.01 -8.44
C LEU A 332 -22.39 -7.55 -8.87
N ASP A 333 -23.55 -6.91 -8.90
CA ASP A 333 -23.72 -5.52 -9.34
C ASP A 333 -24.74 -4.79 -8.45
N ASP A 334 -24.37 -3.60 -7.99
CA ASP A 334 -25.20 -2.75 -7.12
C ASP A 334 -25.65 -1.45 -7.82
N GLY A 335 -25.35 -1.30 -9.11
CA GLY A 335 -25.59 -0.11 -9.92
C GLY A 335 -24.51 0.97 -9.84
N THR A 336 -23.55 0.87 -8.90
CA THR A 336 -22.38 1.74 -8.81
C THR A 336 -21.14 1.12 -9.45
N GLY A 337 -21.09 -0.21 -9.48
CA GLY A 337 -20.05 -1.00 -10.15
C GLY A 337 -20.43 -2.48 -10.21
N ALA A 338 -19.52 -3.30 -10.73
CA ALA A 338 -19.67 -4.75 -10.76
C ALA A 338 -18.35 -5.45 -10.41
N VAL A 339 -18.44 -6.56 -9.68
CA VAL A 339 -17.30 -7.43 -9.31
C VAL A 339 -17.55 -8.86 -9.72
N THR A 340 -16.48 -9.63 -9.94
CA THR A 340 -16.57 -11.09 -10.04
C THR A 340 -16.42 -11.68 -8.64
N VAL A 341 -17.50 -12.23 -8.10
CA VAL A 341 -17.48 -12.98 -6.84
C VAL A 341 -16.98 -14.40 -7.12
N VAL A 342 -15.99 -14.85 -6.38
CA VAL A 342 -15.45 -16.21 -6.44
C VAL A 342 -15.87 -16.94 -5.17
N LEU A 343 -16.60 -18.04 -5.33
CA LEU A 343 -16.94 -18.96 -4.25
C LEU A 343 -16.01 -20.16 -4.34
N ASP A 344 -15.43 -20.56 -3.22
CA ASP A 344 -14.65 -21.80 -3.08
C ASP A 344 -15.56 -23.04 -3.10
N ASP A 345 -15.01 -24.21 -2.82
CA ASP A 345 -15.74 -25.47 -2.83
C ASP A 345 -16.87 -25.48 -1.79
N GLU A 346 -16.60 -25.07 -0.56
CA GLU A 346 -17.60 -25.06 0.52
C GLU A 346 -18.80 -24.16 0.17
N LEU A 347 -18.56 -22.89 -0.19
CA LEU A 347 -19.64 -21.98 -0.58
C LEU A 347 -20.30 -22.39 -1.90
N THR A 348 -19.59 -23.09 -2.78
CA THR A 348 -20.18 -23.64 -4.02
C THR A 348 -21.14 -24.79 -3.72
N GLU A 349 -20.81 -25.68 -2.79
CA GLU A 349 -21.70 -26.77 -2.36
C GLU A 349 -23.02 -26.22 -1.79
N GLU A 350 -22.96 -25.12 -1.04
CA GLU A 350 -24.15 -24.47 -0.48
C GLU A 350 -25.09 -23.93 -1.57
N VAL A 351 -24.57 -23.19 -2.55
CA VAL A 351 -25.39 -22.64 -3.64
C VAL A 351 -25.83 -23.69 -4.67
N TYR A 352 -25.07 -24.78 -4.80
CA TYR A 352 -25.44 -25.94 -5.61
C TYR A 352 -26.54 -26.78 -4.93
N GLY A 353 -26.45 -26.94 -3.61
CA GLY A 353 -27.36 -27.76 -2.80
C GLY A 353 -26.94 -29.24 -2.71
N GLY A 354 -25.65 -29.55 -2.89
CA GLY A 354 -25.10 -30.90 -2.88
C GLY A 354 -23.57 -30.88 -2.79
N ASP A 355 -22.95 -32.05 -2.58
CA ASP A 355 -21.48 -32.16 -2.46
C ASP A 355 -20.78 -32.39 -3.82
N LEU A 356 -19.44 -32.44 -3.81
CA LEU A 356 -18.65 -32.75 -5.01
C LEU A 356 -19.03 -34.08 -5.69
N GLU A 357 -19.43 -35.10 -4.94
CA GLU A 357 -19.83 -36.39 -5.53
C GLU A 357 -21.20 -36.29 -6.20
N ASP A 358 -22.16 -35.58 -5.60
CA ASP A 358 -23.45 -35.25 -6.21
C ASP A 358 -23.25 -34.51 -7.55
N ALA A 359 -22.37 -33.50 -7.56
CA ALA A 359 -22.03 -32.74 -8.76
C ALA A 359 -21.40 -33.61 -9.87
N LYS A 360 -20.53 -34.56 -9.48
CA LYS A 360 -19.93 -35.52 -10.43
C LYS A 360 -20.95 -36.48 -11.00
N ASP A 361 -21.91 -36.92 -10.20
CA ASP A 361 -22.97 -37.81 -10.66
C ASP A 361 -23.95 -37.08 -11.59
N GLU A 362 -24.34 -35.84 -11.29
CA GLU A 362 -25.14 -35.00 -12.20
C GLU A 362 -24.43 -34.81 -13.55
N ALA A 363 -23.15 -34.41 -13.53
CA ALA A 363 -22.37 -34.21 -14.74
C ALA A 363 -22.25 -35.49 -15.59
N ARG A 364 -22.15 -36.66 -14.95
CA ARG A 364 -22.12 -37.97 -15.63
C ARG A 364 -23.48 -38.33 -16.23
N GLU A 365 -24.58 -38.09 -15.50
CA GLU A 365 -25.94 -38.36 -15.95
C GLU A 365 -26.34 -37.48 -17.13
N ALA A 366 -25.98 -36.19 -17.08
CA ALA A 366 -26.18 -35.23 -18.16
C ALA A 366 -25.23 -35.44 -19.34
N MET A 367 -24.11 -36.15 -19.13
CA MET A 367 -22.96 -36.22 -20.04
C MET A 367 -22.41 -34.82 -20.38
N ASP A 368 -22.51 -33.88 -19.43
CA ASP A 368 -22.13 -32.49 -19.58
C ASP A 368 -21.66 -31.93 -18.23
N GLN A 369 -20.45 -31.37 -18.19
CA GLN A 369 -19.92 -30.75 -16.97
C GLN A 369 -20.59 -29.40 -16.68
N GLU A 370 -21.20 -28.76 -17.68
CA GLU A 370 -21.91 -27.48 -17.50
C GLU A 370 -23.24 -27.64 -16.75
N ALA A 371 -23.78 -28.87 -16.63
CA ALA A 371 -25.03 -29.14 -15.92
C ALA A 371 -25.03 -28.57 -14.48
N VAL A 372 -23.93 -28.79 -13.75
CA VAL A 372 -23.75 -28.27 -12.39
C VAL A 372 -23.78 -26.74 -12.37
N ALA A 373 -23.15 -26.09 -13.35
CA ALA A 373 -23.16 -24.63 -13.47
C ALA A 373 -24.54 -24.08 -13.84
N ASP A 374 -25.31 -24.81 -14.64
CA ASP A 374 -26.69 -24.48 -14.99
C ASP A 374 -27.61 -24.55 -13.76
N THR A 375 -27.51 -25.62 -12.98
CA THR A 375 -28.24 -25.78 -11.71
C THR A 375 -27.92 -24.64 -10.73
N ILE A 376 -26.63 -24.32 -10.53
CA ILE A 376 -26.22 -23.18 -9.70
C ILE A 376 -26.82 -21.87 -10.24
N ARG A 377 -26.78 -21.66 -11.56
CA ARG A 377 -27.31 -20.44 -12.19
C ARG A 377 -28.81 -20.27 -11.94
N GLU A 378 -29.58 -21.35 -11.97
CA GLU A 378 -31.02 -21.34 -11.66
C GLU A 378 -31.31 -20.99 -10.19
N ASN A 379 -30.40 -21.36 -9.28
CA ASN A 379 -30.54 -21.10 -7.84
C ASN A 379 -30.22 -19.65 -7.47
N VAL A 380 -29.18 -19.04 -8.07
CA VAL A 380 -28.62 -17.78 -7.56
C VAL A 380 -28.83 -16.54 -8.43
N VAL A 381 -29.06 -16.68 -9.75
CA VAL A 381 -29.17 -15.50 -10.62
C VAL A 381 -30.50 -14.77 -10.43
N GLY A 382 -30.43 -13.44 -10.32
CA GLY A 382 -31.60 -12.57 -10.19
C GLY A 382 -31.98 -12.25 -8.74
N THR A 383 -31.23 -12.79 -7.78
CA THR A 383 -31.38 -12.53 -6.35
C THR A 383 -30.28 -11.58 -5.86
N GLU A 384 -30.57 -10.84 -4.79
CA GLU A 384 -29.58 -10.00 -4.13
C GLU A 384 -28.85 -10.77 -3.04
N TYR A 385 -27.53 -10.57 -2.98
CA TYR A 385 -26.69 -11.20 -1.97
C TYR A 385 -25.88 -10.17 -1.21
N ARG A 386 -25.62 -10.50 0.05
CA ARG A 386 -24.59 -9.92 0.88
C ARG A 386 -23.39 -10.84 0.86
N VAL A 387 -22.26 -10.30 0.41
CA VAL A 387 -21.04 -11.07 0.21
C VAL A 387 -19.92 -10.39 0.96
N ARG A 388 -19.31 -11.10 1.92
CA ARG A 388 -18.11 -10.64 2.61
C ARG A 388 -16.90 -11.34 2.02
N GLY A 389 -15.78 -10.64 1.89
CA GLY A 389 -14.55 -11.25 1.44
C GLY A 389 -13.45 -10.27 1.11
N HIS A 390 -12.45 -10.80 0.40
CA HIS A 390 -11.26 -10.08 -0.05
C HIS A 390 -11.44 -9.58 -1.47
N LEU A 391 -11.48 -8.25 -1.64
CA LEU A 391 -11.56 -7.59 -2.92
C LEU A 391 -10.15 -7.27 -3.43
N SER A 392 -9.81 -7.80 -4.61
CA SER A 392 -8.60 -7.44 -5.35
C SER A 392 -8.98 -6.78 -6.68
N VAL A 393 -8.24 -5.74 -7.06
CA VAL A 393 -8.42 -5.05 -8.35
C VAL A 393 -7.12 -5.09 -9.13
N ASP A 394 -7.14 -5.72 -10.29
CA ASP A 394 -5.98 -5.82 -11.17
C ASP A 394 -6.33 -5.44 -12.62
N GLU A 395 -5.38 -5.64 -13.55
CA GLU A 395 -5.58 -5.37 -14.98
C GLU A 395 -6.70 -6.21 -15.63
N TYR A 396 -7.15 -7.29 -14.99
CA TYR A 396 -8.20 -8.19 -15.44
C TYR A 396 -9.57 -7.88 -14.81
N GLY A 397 -9.63 -6.94 -13.87
CA GLY A 397 -10.83 -6.43 -13.23
C GLY A 397 -10.89 -6.73 -11.73
N ALA A 398 -12.04 -6.44 -11.13
CA ALA A 398 -12.25 -6.61 -9.70
C ALA A 398 -12.80 -8.01 -9.36
N ASN A 399 -12.11 -8.71 -8.46
CA ASN A 399 -12.48 -10.04 -7.97
C ASN A 399 -12.67 -10.00 -6.45
N LEU A 400 -13.81 -10.50 -5.97
CA LEU A 400 -14.11 -10.68 -4.57
C LEU A 400 -14.02 -12.17 -4.25
N ASP A 401 -12.97 -12.61 -3.57
CA ASP A 401 -12.88 -13.96 -3.02
C ASP A 401 -13.74 -14.01 -1.75
N ALA A 402 -14.89 -14.68 -1.81
CA ALA A 402 -15.89 -14.64 -0.75
C ALA A 402 -15.51 -15.55 0.43
N SER A 403 -15.68 -15.03 1.64
CA SER A 403 -15.68 -15.80 2.88
C SER A 403 -17.10 -16.07 3.39
N THR A 404 -18.07 -15.22 3.02
CA THR A 404 -19.50 -15.48 3.23
C THR A 404 -20.32 -15.09 2.00
N PHE A 405 -21.42 -15.79 1.77
CA PHE A 405 -22.33 -15.54 0.65
C PHE A 405 -23.77 -15.81 1.09
N GLU A 406 -24.50 -14.76 1.45
CA GLU A 406 -25.84 -14.86 2.05
C GLU A 406 -26.87 -14.11 1.21
N GLU A 407 -28.06 -14.70 1.01
CA GLU A 407 -29.17 -13.98 0.38
C GLU A 407 -29.57 -12.77 1.23
N SER A 408 -29.76 -11.62 0.59
CA SER A 408 -30.13 -10.39 1.27
C SER A 408 -31.59 -10.45 1.71
N ASP A 409 -31.82 -10.43 3.02
CA ASP A 409 -33.14 -10.28 3.63
C ASP A 409 -33.58 -8.79 3.73
N ASP A 410 -32.83 -7.85 3.14
CA ASP A 410 -33.13 -6.43 3.21
C ASP A 410 -34.51 -6.12 2.57
N ASP A 411 -35.41 -5.46 3.31
CA ASP A 411 -36.76 -5.15 2.82
C ASP A 411 -36.69 -4.27 1.55
N PRO A 412 -37.22 -4.73 0.40
CA PRO A 412 -37.22 -3.96 -0.84
C PRO A 412 -37.87 -2.58 -0.71
N VAL A 413 -38.83 -2.42 0.20
CA VAL A 413 -39.50 -1.14 0.49
C VAL A 413 -38.56 -0.19 1.22
N GLU A 414 -37.82 -0.66 2.22
CA GLU A 414 -36.85 0.17 2.96
C GLU A 414 -35.70 0.57 2.05
N ARG A 415 -35.20 -0.35 1.22
CA ARG A 415 -34.19 -0.05 0.19
C ARG A 415 -34.67 1.02 -0.80
N ALA A 416 -35.90 0.90 -1.29
CA ALA A 416 -36.47 1.88 -2.19
C ALA A 416 -36.61 3.26 -1.52
N LYS A 417 -36.96 3.32 -0.23
CA LYS A 417 -36.99 4.57 0.54
C LYS A 417 -35.60 5.18 0.68
N THR A 418 -34.59 4.41 1.10
CA THR A 418 -33.21 4.88 1.23
C THR A 418 -32.69 5.47 -0.08
N LEU A 419 -32.96 4.80 -1.21
CA LEU A 419 -32.59 5.31 -2.53
C LEU A 419 -33.29 6.64 -2.88
N LEU A 420 -34.58 6.78 -2.55
CA LEU A 420 -35.34 8.00 -2.79
C LEU A 420 -34.87 9.15 -1.87
N ASP A 421 -34.62 8.87 -0.59
CA ASP A 421 -34.17 9.86 0.40
C ASP A 421 -32.75 10.36 0.09
N GLY A 422 -31.86 9.49 -0.41
CA GLY A 422 -30.54 9.88 -0.89
C GLY A 422 -30.58 10.85 -2.08
N ARG A 423 -31.64 10.75 -2.90
CA ARG A 423 -31.86 11.64 -4.05
C ARG A 423 -32.32 13.04 -3.61
N ASP A 424 -33.14 13.11 -2.57
CA ASP A 424 -33.64 14.40 -2.04
C ASP A 424 -32.51 15.21 -1.39
N ARG A 425 -31.51 14.56 -0.77
CA ARG A 425 -30.31 15.24 -0.22
C ARG A 425 -29.37 15.80 -1.30
N GLY A 426 -29.39 15.23 -2.51
CA GLY A 426 -28.61 15.73 -3.65
C GLY A 426 -29.23 16.93 -4.38
N THR A 427 -30.45 17.34 -4.01
CA THR A 427 -31.21 18.39 -4.72
C THR A 427 -31.25 19.73 -3.95
N GLU A 428 -30.67 19.81 -2.75
CA GLU A 428 -30.58 21.08 -1.99
C GLU A 428 -29.28 21.86 -2.23
N VAL A 429 -28.38 21.39 -3.12
CA VAL A 429 -27.16 22.11 -3.52
C VAL A 429 -27.32 22.62 -4.97
N ASP A 430 -28.35 23.42 -5.21
CA ASP A 430 -28.43 24.38 -6.33
C ASP A 430 -29.77 25.14 -6.23
N ALA A 431 -29.85 26.11 -5.31
CA ALA A 431 -30.88 27.14 -5.30
C ALA A 431 -30.36 28.47 -4.74
#